data_AF-A0A1L8CKG5-F1
#
_entry.id   AF-A0A1L8CKG5-F1
#
_cell.length_a   1.000
_cell.length_b   1.000
_cell.length_c   1.000
_cell.angle_alpha   90.00
_cell.angle_beta   90.00
_cell.angle_gamma   90.00
#
_symmetry.space_group_name_H-M   'P 1'
#
loop_
_entity.id
_entity.type
_entity.pdbx_description
1 polymer ?
#
loop_
_entity_poly.entity_id
_entity_poly.type
_entity_poly.pdbx_seq_one_letter_code
_entity_poly.pdbx_strand_id
1 'polypeptide(L)'
;MANPTTPISSKMLILALFGLLTALGGGAVVMLYLGAFDDPQVTRQTTESYRIAYIENKGSYSNIEPVFNQVAEHLKKAEIEPGTACALYLNSVSEVAEEDRISRIGYIVGRTDYIPSPLEELVIPSREVAIATFEGGTLLGSHKAYKAMRDWSRANGYQLSLPALEIYHKNGVVEYQLPIHKQY
;
A
#
# COMPACT_ATOMS: atom_id res chain seq x y z
N MET A 1 42.97 8.86 42.67
CA MET A 1 41.61 8.57 43.16
C MET A 1 40.97 7.58 42.20
N ALA A 2 40.86 6.30 42.59
CA ALA A 2 40.19 5.29 41.78
C ALA A 2 38.71 5.24 42.20
N ASN A 3 37.78 5.41 41.26
CA ASN A 3 36.36 5.25 41.53
C ASN A 3 36.07 3.77 41.84
N PRO A 4 35.43 3.45 42.98
CA PRO A 4 35.03 2.08 43.26
C PRO A 4 33.92 1.66 42.29
N THR A 5 34.21 0.69 41.43
CA THR A 5 33.19 0.01 40.62
C THR A 5 32.34 -0.85 41.55
N THR A 6 31.13 -0.39 41.85
CA THR A 6 30.14 -1.18 42.59
C THR A 6 29.72 -2.39 41.76
N PRO A 7 29.79 -3.63 42.29
CA PRO A 7 29.37 -4.82 41.55
C PRO A 7 27.85 -4.79 41.33
N ILE A 8 27.41 -5.06 40.10
CA ILE A 8 25.99 -5.13 39.76
C ILE A 8 25.36 -6.30 40.54
N SER A 9 24.33 -5.99 41.33
CA SER A 9 23.59 -7.00 42.08
C SER A 9 22.85 -7.96 41.16
N SER A 10 22.85 -9.26 41.48
CA SER A 10 22.11 -10.29 40.74
C SER A 10 20.62 -9.92 40.53
N LYS A 11 20.01 -9.21 41.47
CA LYS A 11 18.64 -8.70 41.34
C LYS A 11 18.50 -7.64 40.24
N MET A 12 19.49 -6.74 40.11
CA MET A 12 19.52 -5.74 39.04
C MET A 12 19.78 -6.39 37.68
N LEU A 13 20.62 -7.43 37.64
CA LEU A 13 20.86 -8.20 36.43
C LEU A 13 19.58 -8.90 35.95
N ILE A 14 18.85 -9.56 36.87
CA ILE A 14 17.56 -10.22 36.56
C ILE A 14 16.52 -9.20 36.07
N LEU A 15 16.41 -8.04 36.73
CA LEU A 15 15.48 -6.98 36.29
C LEU A 15 15.85 -6.44 34.90
N ALA A 16 17.14 -6.22 34.64
CA ALA A 16 17.63 -5.79 33.33
C ALA A 16 17.35 -6.86 32.25
N LEU A 17 17.53 -8.14 32.58
CA LEU A 17 17.23 -9.25 31.67
C LEU A 17 15.72 -9.31 31.35
N PHE A 18 14.87 -9.16 32.37
CA PHE A 18 13.41 -9.13 32.19
C PHE A 18 12.95 -7.92 31.38
N GLY A 19 13.54 -6.74 31.62
CA GLY A 19 13.29 -5.54 30.84
C GLY A 19 13.69 -5.74 29.38
N LEU A 20 14.86 -6.32 29.12
CA LEU A 20 15.34 -6.62 27.78
C LEU A 20 14.45 -7.67 27.07
N LEU A 21 14.08 -8.75 27.75
CA LEU A 21 13.18 -9.78 27.22
C LEU A 21 11.81 -9.20 26.87
N THR A 22 11.27 -8.33 27.72
CA THR A 22 10.00 -7.63 27.44
C THR A 22 10.12 -6.70 26.24
N ALA A 23 11.21 -5.94 26.14
CA ALA A 23 11.43 -5.04 25.01
C ALA A 23 11.61 -5.80 23.68
N LEU A 24 12.41 -6.87 23.68
CA LEU A 24 12.63 -7.71 22.51
C LEU A 24 11.36 -8.48 22.11
N GLY A 25 10.65 -9.04 23.09
CA GLY A 25 9.39 -9.74 22.87
C GLY A 25 8.31 -8.82 22.32
N GLY A 26 8.11 -7.65 22.93
CA GLY A 26 7.18 -6.64 22.45
C GLY A 26 7.54 -6.13 21.06
N GLY A 27 8.82 -5.85 20.80
CA GLY A 27 9.31 -5.46 19.48
C GLY A 27 9.06 -6.54 18.42
N ALA A 28 9.31 -7.81 18.73
CA ALA A 28 9.05 -8.92 17.82
C ALA A 28 7.55 -9.06 17.49
N VAL A 29 6.65 -8.89 18.48
CA VAL A 29 5.20 -8.90 18.25
C VAL A 29 4.78 -7.77 17.32
N VAL A 30 5.29 -6.55 17.51
CA VAL A 30 5.03 -5.42 16.61
C VAL A 30 5.55 -5.71 15.21
N MET A 31 6.76 -6.27 15.06
CA MET A 31 7.31 -6.62 13.74
C MET A 31 6.49 -7.69 13.02
N LEU A 32 6.00 -8.71 13.75
CA LEU A 32 5.10 -9.72 13.20
C LEU A 32 3.78 -9.08 12.75
N TYR A 33 3.17 -8.24 13.59
CA TYR A 33 1.92 -7.54 13.25
C TYR A 33 2.06 -6.64 12.01
N LEU A 34 3.23 -6.01 11.83
CA LEU A 34 3.49 -5.17 10.67
C LEU A 34 3.80 -5.97 9.38
N GLY A 35 3.91 -7.29 9.44
CA GLY A 35 4.24 -8.14 8.28
C GLY A 35 5.72 -8.07 7.88
N ALA A 36 6.63 -7.83 8.84
CA ALA A 36 8.07 -7.72 8.57
C ALA A 36 8.63 -8.96 7.87
N PHE A 37 8.10 -10.14 8.18
CA PHE A 37 8.54 -11.44 7.65
C PHE A 37 7.69 -11.98 6.50
N ASP A 38 6.63 -11.27 6.09
CA ASP A 38 5.75 -11.72 5.00
C ASP A 38 6.25 -11.21 3.66
N ASP A 39 6.69 -12.10 2.78
CA ASP A 39 7.13 -11.72 1.44
C ASP A 39 5.94 -11.65 0.47
N PRO A 40 5.73 -10.52 -0.23
CA PRO A 40 4.69 -10.43 -1.24
C PRO A 40 4.93 -11.47 -2.35
N GLN A 41 3.92 -12.28 -2.62
CA GLN A 41 3.90 -13.15 -3.78
C GLN A 41 3.57 -12.30 -5.02
N VAL A 42 4.33 -12.49 -6.11
CA VAL A 42 4.10 -11.76 -7.36
C VAL A 42 3.60 -12.72 -8.45
N THR A 43 2.46 -12.41 -9.04
CA THR A 43 1.89 -13.16 -10.15
C THR A 43 1.74 -12.28 -11.39
N ARG A 44 1.74 -12.91 -12.57
CA ARG A 44 1.33 -12.27 -13.82
C ARG A 44 -0.14 -12.58 -14.08
N GLN A 45 -0.92 -11.57 -14.41
CA GLN A 45 -2.32 -11.76 -14.76
C GLN A 45 -2.78 -10.75 -15.81
N THR A 46 -3.79 -11.12 -16.60
CA THR A 46 -4.58 -10.17 -17.37
C THR A 46 -5.77 -9.75 -16.52
N THR A 47 -5.87 -8.47 -16.16
CA THR A 47 -6.97 -7.97 -15.33
C THR A 47 -8.24 -7.81 -16.14
N GLU A 48 -9.37 -7.74 -15.45
CA GLU A 48 -10.60 -7.21 -16.04
C GLU A 48 -10.50 -5.69 -16.21
N SER A 49 -11.53 -5.09 -16.80
CA SER A 49 -11.65 -3.63 -16.83
C SER A 49 -12.22 -3.12 -15.50
N TYR A 50 -11.61 -2.09 -14.93
CA TYR A 50 -12.12 -1.42 -13.75
C TYR A 50 -12.72 -0.08 -14.12
N ARG A 51 -13.88 0.23 -13.54
CA ARG A 51 -14.48 1.56 -13.60
C ARG A 51 -14.36 2.18 -12.21
N ILE A 52 -13.77 3.36 -12.12
CA ILE A 52 -13.50 4.02 -10.84
C ILE A 52 -14.17 5.40 -10.79
N ALA A 53 -14.81 5.68 -9.65
CA ALA A 53 -15.23 7.04 -9.27
C ALA A 53 -14.15 7.61 -8.35
N TYR A 54 -13.58 8.77 -8.67
CA TYR A 54 -12.41 9.26 -7.96
C TYR A 54 -12.39 10.79 -7.78
N ILE A 55 -11.52 11.23 -6.88
CA ILE A 55 -11.02 12.61 -6.81
C ILE A 55 -9.53 12.60 -7.16
N GLU A 56 -9.12 13.49 -8.07
CA GLU A 56 -7.71 13.71 -8.34
C GLU A 56 -7.10 14.50 -7.19
N ASN A 57 -5.99 13.99 -6.66
CA ASN A 57 -5.28 14.54 -5.53
C ASN A 57 -3.83 14.86 -5.94
N LYS A 58 -3.35 16.01 -5.50
CA LYS A 58 -1.96 16.43 -5.66
C LYS A 58 -1.29 16.50 -4.30
N GLY A 59 -0.14 15.84 -4.14
CA GLY A 59 0.64 15.85 -2.90
C GLY A 59 1.00 14.46 -2.38
N SER A 60 1.15 14.36 -1.05
CA SER A 60 1.61 13.14 -0.36
C SER A 60 0.73 11.93 -0.61
N TYR A 61 1.37 10.78 -0.88
CA TYR A 61 0.71 9.48 -0.96
C TYR A 61 0.46 8.85 0.42
N SER A 62 0.99 9.46 1.48
CA SER A 62 0.92 8.90 2.84
C SER A 62 -0.40 9.21 3.57
N ASN A 63 -1.20 10.16 3.08
CA ASN A 63 -2.41 10.64 3.76
C ASN A 63 -3.62 10.72 2.82
N ILE A 64 -4.03 9.57 2.29
CA ILE A 64 -5.12 9.45 1.31
C ILE A 64 -6.48 9.11 1.92
N GLU A 65 -6.52 8.70 3.19
CA GLU A 65 -7.75 8.32 3.90
C GLU A 65 -8.84 9.41 3.91
N PRO A 66 -8.51 10.71 4.12
CA PRO A 66 -9.51 11.77 4.02
C PRO A 66 -10.17 11.85 2.64
N VAL A 67 -9.41 11.58 1.57
CA VAL A 67 -9.92 11.59 0.19
C VAL A 67 -10.85 10.42 -0.05
N PHE A 68 -10.52 9.22 0.45
CA PHE A 68 -11.46 8.07 0.41
C PHE A 68 -12.78 8.41 1.10
N ASN A 69 -12.73 8.98 2.30
CA ASN A 69 -13.94 9.36 3.02
C ASN A 69 -14.79 10.37 2.23
N GLN A 70 -14.15 11.36 1.61
CA GLN A 70 -14.83 12.33 0.76
C GLN A 70 -15.53 11.66 -0.44
N VAL A 71 -14.85 10.77 -1.16
CA VAL A 71 -15.45 10.05 -2.30
C VAL A 71 -16.62 9.18 -1.84
N ALA A 72 -16.45 8.45 -0.74
CA ALA A 72 -17.50 7.61 -0.17
C ALA A 72 -18.74 8.42 0.23
N GLU A 73 -18.57 9.62 0.80
CA GLU A 73 -19.68 10.50 1.13
C GLU A 73 -20.44 10.97 -0.12
N HIS A 74 -19.74 11.34 -1.20
CA HIS A 74 -20.38 11.76 -2.44
C HIS A 74 -21.17 10.61 -3.09
N LEU A 75 -20.61 9.41 -3.12
CA LEU A 75 -21.30 8.21 -3.61
C LEU A 75 -22.55 7.88 -2.77
N LYS A 76 -22.42 7.88 -1.44
CA LYS A 76 -23.54 7.59 -0.54
C LYS A 76 -24.66 8.62 -0.63
N LYS A 77 -24.35 9.91 -0.75
CA LYS A 77 -25.34 10.98 -0.98
C LYS A 77 -26.10 10.80 -2.31
N ALA A 78 -25.48 10.14 -3.27
CA ALA A 78 -26.03 9.79 -4.56
C ALA A 78 -26.76 8.42 -4.57
N GLU A 79 -26.92 7.79 -3.41
CA GLU A 79 -27.49 6.44 -3.24
C GLU A 79 -26.70 5.34 -4.00
N ILE A 80 -25.39 5.56 -4.18
CA ILE A 80 -24.47 4.60 -4.78
C ILE A 80 -23.61 3.99 -3.66
N GLU A 81 -23.65 2.66 -3.56
CA GLU A 81 -22.80 1.94 -2.62
C GLU A 81 -21.34 1.94 -3.10
N PRO A 82 -20.39 2.49 -2.31
CA PRO A 82 -18.98 2.41 -2.66
C PRO A 82 -18.52 0.96 -2.71
N GLY A 83 -17.90 0.56 -3.82
CA GLY A 83 -17.31 -0.76 -3.98
C GLY A 83 -16.00 -0.90 -3.21
N THR A 84 -14.97 -1.45 -3.86
CA THR A 84 -13.65 -1.60 -3.24
C THR A 84 -12.86 -0.30 -3.39
N ALA A 85 -12.25 0.17 -2.29
CA ALA A 85 -11.40 1.34 -2.31
C ALA A 85 -10.17 1.08 -3.19
N CYS A 86 -9.77 2.06 -3.99
CA CYS A 86 -8.61 1.97 -4.85
C CYS A 86 -7.91 3.32 -5.04
N ALA A 87 -6.60 3.28 -5.25
CA ALA A 87 -5.80 4.46 -5.56
C ALA A 87 -4.94 4.18 -6.80
N LEU A 88 -4.95 5.12 -7.75
CA LEU A 88 -4.11 5.10 -8.93
C LEU A 88 -3.00 6.14 -8.77
N TYR A 89 -1.75 5.70 -8.76
CA TYR A 89 -0.57 6.56 -8.60
C TYR A 89 0.07 6.81 -9.97
N LEU A 90 0.09 8.07 -10.39
CA LEU A 90 0.51 8.45 -11.74
C LEU A 90 2.01 8.74 -11.83
N ASN A 91 2.68 8.97 -10.70
CA ASN A 91 4.07 9.37 -10.65
C ASN A 91 4.91 8.42 -9.79
N SER A 92 6.19 8.33 -10.15
CA SER A 92 7.18 7.61 -9.34
C SER A 92 7.59 8.46 -8.14
N VAL A 93 7.57 7.88 -6.95
CA VAL A 93 8.01 8.53 -5.71
C VAL A 93 9.50 8.87 -5.70
N SER A 94 10.30 8.22 -6.57
CA SER A 94 11.73 8.49 -6.73
C SER A 94 12.05 9.57 -7.76
N GLU A 95 11.07 9.97 -8.58
CA GLU A 95 11.28 10.90 -9.70
C GLU A 95 10.54 12.23 -9.51
N VAL A 96 9.41 12.23 -8.79
CA VAL A 96 8.57 13.42 -8.60
C VAL A 96 8.52 13.82 -7.13
N ALA A 97 8.75 15.12 -6.88
CA ALA A 97 8.67 15.76 -5.57
C ALA A 97 7.29 15.56 -4.95
N GLU A 98 7.22 15.46 -3.62
CA GLU A 98 5.99 15.04 -2.92
C GLU A 98 4.80 15.95 -3.23
N GLU A 99 5.02 17.25 -3.21
CA GLU A 99 4.05 18.28 -3.51
C GLU A 99 3.50 18.24 -4.94
N ASP A 100 4.21 17.57 -5.87
CA ASP A 100 3.87 17.50 -7.29
C ASP A 100 3.35 16.14 -7.74
N ARG A 101 3.32 15.16 -6.84
CA ARG A 101 2.78 13.82 -7.14
C ARG A 101 1.28 13.88 -7.33
N ILE A 102 0.79 13.16 -8.34
CA ILE A 102 -0.63 13.05 -8.69
C ILE A 102 -1.12 11.64 -8.36
N SER A 103 -2.27 11.56 -7.70
CA SER A 103 -3.00 10.32 -7.50
C SER A 103 -4.49 10.50 -7.80
N ARG A 104 -5.16 9.41 -8.15
CA ARG A 104 -6.61 9.36 -8.29
C ARG A 104 -7.14 8.37 -7.27
N ILE A 105 -7.84 8.88 -6.27
CA ILE A 105 -8.23 8.12 -5.08
C ILE A 105 -9.75 7.98 -5.11
N GLY A 106 -10.26 6.77 -4.91
CA GLY A 106 -11.70 6.55 -4.91
C GLY A 106 -12.11 5.09 -4.81
N TYR A 107 -13.18 4.72 -5.52
CA TYR A 107 -13.78 3.39 -5.41
C TYR A 107 -14.06 2.80 -6.78
N ILE A 108 -13.90 1.48 -6.88
CA ILE A 108 -14.46 0.70 -7.99
C ILE A 108 -15.98 0.78 -7.89
N VAL A 109 -16.64 1.10 -9.00
CA VAL A 109 -18.11 1.27 -9.10
C VAL A 109 -18.71 0.35 -10.16
N GLY A 110 -20.02 0.13 -10.09
CA GLY A 110 -20.75 -0.67 -11.06
C GLY A 110 -20.70 -0.07 -12.46
N ARG A 111 -20.89 -0.91 -13.48
CA ARG A 111 -20.84 -0.48 -14.89
C ARG A 111 -21.95 0.51 -15.27
N THR A 112 -23.05 0.54 -14.53
CA THR A 112 -24.25 1.32 -14.83
C THR A 112 -24.47 2.50 -13.90
N ASP A 113 -23.62 2.67 -12.86
CA ASP A 113 -23.79 3.75 -11.89
C ASP A 113 -23.51 5.10 -12.55
N TYR A 114 -24.31 6.11 -12.27
CA TYR A 114 -23.92 7.47 -12.65
C TYR A 114 -22.82 7.95 -11.68
N ILE A 115 -21.98 8.89 -12.10
CA ILE A 115 -20.91 9.41 -11.23
C ILE A 115 -21.30 10.82 -10.79
N PRO A 116 -21.61 11.05 -9.51
CA PRO A 116 -22.09 12.34 -9.04
C PRO A 116 -20.94 13.37 -9.01
N SER A 117 -21.24 14.61 -9.37
CA SER A 117 -20.31 15.73 -9.13
C SER A 117 -20.00 15.86 -7.63
N PRO A 118 -18.76 16.18 -7.23
CA PRO A 118 -17.60 16.55 -8.06
C PRO A 118 -16.70 15.36 -8.43
N LEU A 119 -17.18 14.12 -8.31
CA LEU A 119 -16.37 12.94 -8.64
C LEU A 119 -16.14 12.87 -10.15
N GLU A 120 -14.95 12.40 -10.51
CA GLU A 120 -14.57 12.07 -11.87
C GLU A 120 -14.66 10.56 -12.11
N GLU A 121 -14.69 10.17 -13.39
CA GLU A 121 -14.73 8.79 -13.82
C GLU A 121 -13.49 8.43 -14.63
N LEU A 122 -12.92 7.25 -14.38
CA LEU A 122 -11.92 6.63 -15.24
C LEU A 122 -12.27 5.16 -15.47
N VAL A 123 -12.11 4.72 -16.71
CA VAL A 123 -12.10 3.29 -17.03
C VAL A 123 -10.65 2.85 -17.25
N ILE A 124 -10.20 1.93 -16.43
CA ILE A 124 -8.94 1.21 -16.61
C ILE A 124 -9.24 -0.02 -17.47
N PRO A 125 -8.71 -0.11 -18.70
CA PRO A 125 -8.97 -1.26 -19.56
C PRO A 125 -8.29 -2.52 -19.04
N SER A 126 -8.79 -3.68 -19.48
CA SER A 126 -8.11 -4.96 -19.30
C SER A 126 -6.68 -4.88 -19.85
N ARG A 127 -5.70 -5.33 -19.07
CA ARG A 127 -4.27 -5.25 -19.40
C ARG A 127 -3.47 -6.31 -18.66
N GLU A 128 -2.29 -6.63 -19.16
CA GLU A 128 -1.34 -7.47 -18.45
C GLU A 128 -0.66 -6.68 -17.33
N VAL A 129 -0.63 -7.24 -16.13
CA VAL A 129 -0.02 -6.64 -14.95
C VAL A 129 0.82 -7.68 -14.19
N ALA A 130 1.80 -7.18 -13.45
CA ALA A 130 2.31 -7.87 -12.27
C ALA A 130 1.41 -7.49 -11.08
N ILE A 131 0.97 -8.49 -10.32
CA ILE A 131 0.16 -8.32 -9.11
C ILE A 131 0.99 -8.79 -7.92
N ALA A 132 1.13 -7.95 -6.91
CA ALA A 132 1.61 -8.34 -5.60
C ALA A 132 0.51 -8.14 -4.56
N THR A 133 0.35 -9.08 -3.63
CA THR A 133 -0.57 -8.94 -2.50
C THR A 133 0.21 -8.87 -1.20
N PHE A 134 -0.22 -8.00 -0.29
CA PHE A 134 0.37 -7.90 1.05
C PHE A 134 -0.71 -7.72 2.11
N GLU A 135 -0.52 -8.36 3.26
CA GLU A 135 -1.33 -8.21 4.46
C GLU A 135 -0.47 -7.55 5.55
N GLY A 136 -0.89 -6.40 6.07
CA GLY A 136 -0.13 -5.66 7.07
C GLY A 136 -0.19 -4.14 6.87
N GLY A 137 0.75 -3.42 7.49
CA GLY A 137 0.77 -1.95 7.43
C GLY A 137 1.02 -1.41 6.01
N THR A 138 0.18 -0.49 5.55
CA THR A 138 0.18 0.06 4.17
C THR A 138 1.53 0.64 3.74
N LEU A 139 2.23 1.34 4.63
CA LEU A 139 3.53 1.93 4.34
C LEU A 139 4.60 0.86 4.08
N LEU A 140 4.64 -0.20 4.89
CA LEU A 140 5.56 -1.31 4.67
C LEU A 140 5.16 -2.14 3.45
N GLY A 141 3.84 -2.34 3.26
CA GLY A 141 3.26 -3.10 2.17
C GLY A 141 3.65 -2.54 0.81
N SER A 142 3.48 -1.23 0.60
CA SER A 142 3.86 -0.59 -0.67
C SER A 142 5.35 -0.78 -1.00
N HIS A 143 6.24 -0.52 -0.03
CA HIS A 143 7.67 -0.70 -0.24
C HIS A 143 8.03 -2.15 -0.61
N LYS A 144 7.54 -3.14 0.16
CA LYS A 144 7.82 -4.56 -0.07
C LYS A 144 7.21 -5.03 -1.39
N ALA A 145 5.97 -4.67 -1.70
CA ALA A 145 5.26 -5.06 -2.91
C ALA A 145 5.94 -4.49 -4.17
N TYR A 146 6.24 -3.19 -4.20
CA TYR A 146 6.94 -2.59 -5.35
C TYR A 146 8.35 -3.14 -5.52
N LYS A 147 9.05 -3.46 -4.44
CA LYS A 147 10.34 -4.15 -4.52
C LYS A 147 10.20 -5.54 -5.12
N ALA A 148 9.27 -6.36 -4.60
CA ALA A 148 9.03 -7.71 -5.09
C ALA A 148 8.65 -7.71 -6.58
N MET A 149 7.77 -6.81 -7.01
CA MET A 149 7.40 -6.67 -8.41
C MET A 149 8.59 -6.30 -9.30
N ARG A 150 9.48 -5.39 -8.86
CA ARG A 150 10.70 -5.04 -9.62
C ARG A 150 11.64 -6.23 -9.76
N ASP A 151 11.85 -6.98 -8.68
CA ASP A 151 12.73 -8.15 -8.68
C ASP A 151 12.16 -9.26 -9.58
N TRP A 152 10.86 -9.54 -9.46
CA TRP A 152 10.15 -10.48 -10.33
C TRP A 152 10.20 -10.05 -11.80
N SER A 153 9.95 -8.77 -12.10
CA SER A 153 9.94 -8.25 -13.48
C SER A 153 11.30 -8.42 -14.14
N ARG A 154 12.39 -8.13 -13.42
CA ARG A 154 13.76 -8.33 -13.92
C ARG A 154 14.08 -9.80 -14.18
N ALA A 155 13.71 -10.68 -13.25
CA ALA A 155 13.95 -12.11 -13.39
C ALA A 155 13.18 -12.74 -14.57
N ASN A 156 12.05 -12.15 -14.97
CA ASN A 156 11.16 -12.69 -16.01
C ASN A 156 11.22 -11.91 -17.34
N GLY A 157 12.12 -10.93 -17.50
CA GLY A 157 12.27 -10.18 -18.75
C GLY A 157 11.11 -9.21 -19.04
N TYR A 158 10.50 -8.66 -18.00
CA TYR A 158 9.45 -7.64 -18.11
C TYR A 158 9.95 -6.27 -17.68
N GLN A 159 9.29 -5.23 -18.18
CA GLN A 159 9.37 -3.87 -17.69
C GLN A 159 8.04 -3.49 -17.04
N LEU A 160 8.11 -2.89 -15.84
CA LEU A 160 6.96 -2.30 -15.15
C LEU A 160 6.74 -0.88 -15.67
N SER A 161 5.49 -0.47 -15.77
CA SER A 161 5.12 0.90 -16.15
C SER A 161 4.03 1.46 -15.24
N LEU A 162 4.02 2.78 -15.07
CA LEU A 162 2.93 3.50 -14.42
C LEU A 162 1.71 3.64 -15.35
N PRO A 163 0.52 3.93 -14.81
CA PRO A 163 0.21 4.15 -13.39
C PRO A 163 0.10 2.86 -12.58
N ALA A 164 0.49 2.93 -11.29
CA ALA A 164 0.31 1.84 -10.33
C ALA A 164 -1.11 1.90 -9.74
N LEU A 165 -1.80 0.77 -9.70
CA LEU A 165 -3.13 0.65 -9.07
C LEU A 165 -2.99 -0.13 -7.77
N GLU A 166 -3.47 0.45 -6.68
CA GLU A 166 -3.62 -0.23 -5.39
C GLU A 166 -5.10 -0.45 -5.10
N ILE A 167 -5.49 -1.67 -4.72
CA ILE A 167 -6.85 -2.05 -4.36
C ILE A 167 -6.84 -2.52 -2.90
N TYR A 168 -7.61 -1.84 -2.05
CA TYR A 168 -7.64 -2.07 -0.60
C TYR A 168 -8.85 -2.93 -0.25
N HIS A 169 -8.63 -4.24 -0.06
CA HIS A 169 -9.69 -5.19 0.24
C HIS A 169 -10.15 -5.07 1.70
N LYS A 170 -11.43 -5.38 1.95
CA LYS A 170 -12.05 -5.29 3.28
C LYS A 170 -11.41 -6.21 4.34
N ASN A 171 -10.70 -7.25 3.90
CA ASN A 171 -9.97 -8.17 4.79
C ASN A 171 -8.58 -7.66 5.18
N GLY A 172 -8.20 -6.43 4.81
CA GLY A 172 -6.89 -5.85 5.14
C GLY A 172 -5.78 -6.21 4.15
N VAL A 173 -6.06 -7.03 3.14
CA VAL A 173 -5.12 -7.28 2.04
C VAL A 173 -5.12 -6.11 1.08
N VAL A 174 -3.93 -5.66 0.69
CA VAL A 174 -3.75 -4.70 -0.40
C VAL A 174 -3.17 -5.42 -1.61
N GLU A 175 -3.85 -5.24 -2.75
CA GLU A 175 -3.41 -5.70 -4.05
C GLU A 175 -2.73 -4.55 -4.81
N TYR A 176 -1.49 -4.74 -5.20
CA TYR A 176 -0.68 -3.78 -5.95
C TYR A 176 -0.52 -4.28 -7.39
N GLN A 177 -0.95 -3.47 -8.34
CA GLN A 177 -0.87 -3.80 -9.76
C GLN A 177 0.00 -2.79 -10.51
N LEU A 178 0.97 -3.30 -11.28
CA LEU A 178 1.72 -2.51 -12.26
C LEU A 178 1.59 -3.15 -13.64
N PRO A 179 1.19 -2.39 -14.67
CA PRO A 179 1.25 -2.86 -16.05
C PRO A 179 2.65 -3.35 -16.43
N ILE A 180 2.70 -4.42 -17.23
CA ILE A 180 3.95 -5.04 -17.68
C ILE A 180 4.04 -5.12 -19.20
N HIS A 181 5.26 -4.98 -19.70
CA HIS A 181 5.61 -5.17 -21.10
C HIS A 181 6.85 -6.06 -21.22
N LYS A 182 6.93 -6.93 -22.23
CA LYS A 182 8.15 -7.71 -22.48
C LYS A 182 9.28 -6.76 -22.89
N GLN A 183 10.47 -6.97 -22.32
CA GLN A 183 11.70 -6.38 -22.83
C GLN A 183 12.10 -7.15 -24.10
N TYR A 184 12.19 -6.45 -25.22
CA TYR A 184 12.72 -6.99 -26.48
C TYR A 184 14.21 -6.70 -26.58
#